data_AF-A0A4V1TRT8-F1
#
_entry.id   AF-A0A4V1TRT8-F1
#
_cell.length_a   1.000
_cell.length_b   1.000
_cell.length_c   1.000
_cell.angle_alpha   90.00
_cell.angle_beta   90.00
_cell.angle_gamma   90.00
#
_symmetry.space_group_name_H-M   'P 1'
#
loop_
_entity.id
_entity.type
_entity.pdbx_description
1 polymer ?
#
loop_
_entity_poly.entity_id
_entity_poly.type
_entity_poly.pdbx_seq_one_letter_code
_entity_poly.pdbx_strand_id
1 'polypeptide(L)'
;MRSLDALAREAAALANGQAAVAEVSRQMQICNACRYCETFCAVFPAMTRRLEFAAGDVHYLANLCHNCGACLHACQYAPPHEFAVNVPRAMAQVRRETYSDYAWPPALGALYRHNGMTLALATAGGLALFLVLLLAMRGTLFHEPLEGNFYAVFPHGLMVGLFGAAFAFAVIALGIGAARFWRGQHPGAVNSASAAEALKHVLALTYLDGGHGDGCNEADDRFTLARRRFHHLTFYGFLLCFASTSVATLYHYVLGQPAPYALTSLPVLLGTVGGLGLLAGPAGLLWLNLRRHPLHGDPRQRPMDRAFIVLLFATSLTGLALLAWRDTGAMALLLAVHLGCVMALFLTLPYGKFAHAVYRGAALLKWVVERRQPSRLKLGAD
;
A
#
# COMPACT_ATOMS: atom_id res chain seq x y z
N MET A 1 -29.54 -28.95 -16.37
CA MET A 1 -28.25 -28.56 -16.97
C MET A 1 -28.29 -27.06 -17.26
N ARG A 2 -27.37 -26.26 -16.69
CA ARG A 2 -27.26 -24.83 -17.08
C ARG A 2 -26.79 -24.76 -18.53
N SER A 3 -27.36 -23.87 -19.35
CA SER A 3 -26.95 -23.74 -20.76
C SER A 3 -25.49 -23.25 -20.86
N LEU A 4 -24.80 -23.63 -21.94
CA LEU A 4 -23.44 -23.17 -22.22
C LEU A 4 -23.33 -21.64 -22.21
N ASP A 5 -24.38 -20.93 -22.67
CA ASP A 5 -24.44 -19.47 -22.64
C ASP A 5 -24.60 -18.89 -21.22
N ALA A 6 -25.25 -19.62 -20.31
CA ALA A 6 -25.32 -19.23 -18.91
C ALA A 6 -23.94 -19.41 -18.24
N LEU A 7 -23.25 -20.52 -18.53
CA LEU A 7 -21.91 -20.78 -18.03
C LEU A 7 -20.87 -19.82 -18.61
N ALA A 8 -20.98 -19.45 -19.90
CA ALA A 8 -20.10 -18.47 -20.55
C ALA A 8 -20.31 -17.06 -19.99
N ARG A 9 -21.56 -16.66 -19.71
CA ARG A 9 -21.85 -15.39 -19.03
C ARG A 9 -21.40 -15.37 -17.58
N GLU A 10 -21.58 -16.47 -16.86
CA GLU A 10 -21.09 -16.64 -15.49
C GLU A 10 -19.56 -16.59 -15.44
N ALA A 11 -18.87 -17.23 -16.38
CA ALA A 11 -17.43 -17.16 -16.54
C ALA A 11 -16.95 -15.74 -16.89
N ALA A 12 -17.65 -15.02 -17.78
CA ALA A 12 -17.35 -13.63 -18.12
C ALA A 12 -17.60 -12.68 -16.93
N ALA A 13 -18.66 -12.90 -16.16
CA ALA A 13 -18.97 -12.12 -14.95
C ALA A 13 -17.93 -12.37 -13.83
N LEU A 14 -17.47 -13.61 -13.68
CA LEU A 14 -16.37 -13.97 -12.78
C LEU A 14 -15.03 -13.37 -13.24
N ALA A 15 -14.77 -13.36 -14.55
CA ALA A 15 -13.56 -12.78 -15.13
C ALA A 15 -13.53 -11.24 -15.01
N ASN A 16 -14.69 -10.58 -15.08
CA ASN A 16 -14.83 -9.12 -15.01
C ASN A 16 -15.08 -8.58 -13.59
N GLY A 17 -14.92 -9.39 -12.54
CA GLY A 17 -15.10 -8.95 -11.14
C GLY A 17 -16.55 -8.66 -10.72
N GLN A 18 -17.53 -8.85 -11.62
CA GLN A 18 -18.95 -8.61 -11.33
C GLN A 18 -19.45 -9.48 -10.18
N ALA A 19 -18.89 -10.69 -10.03
CA ALA A 19 -19.20 -11.57 -8.91
C ALA A 19 -18.72 -11.00 -7.56
N ALA A 20 -17.53 -10.38 -7.50
CA ALA A 20 -17.01 -9.79 -6.27
C ALA A 20 -17.80 -8.53 -5.88
N VAL A 21 -18.15 -7.71 -6.87
CA VAL A 21 -19.00 -6.53 -6.66
C VAL A 21 -20.40 -6.93 -6.19
N ALA A 22 -21.02 -7.92 -6.82
CA ALA A 22 -22.32 -8.45 -6.43
C ALA A 22 -22.30 -9.02 -5.00
N GLU A 23 -21.23 -9.72 -4.62
CA GLU A 23 -21.09 -10.28 -3.27
C GLU A 23 -20.94 -9.20 -2.20
N VAL A 24 -20.15 -8.15 -2.45
CA VAL A 24 -20.11 -6.99 -1.54
C VAL A 24 -21.48 -6.33 -1.47
N SER A 25 -22.16 -6.13 -2.60
CA SER A 25 -23.50 -5.53 -2.64
C SER A 25 -24.50 -6.32 -1.77
N ARG A 26 -24.56 -7.65 -1.95
CA ARG A 26 -25.38 -8.57 -1.15
C ARG A 26 -25.08 -8.45 0.34
N GLN A 27 -23.80 -8.53 0.73
CA GLN A 27 -23.41 -8.44 2.13
C GLN A 27 -23.71 -7.05 2.72
N MET A 28 -23.53 -5.97 1.96
CA MET A 28 -23.87 -4.62 2.42
C MET A 28 -25.38 -4.44 2.60
N GLN A 29 -26.22 -5.05 1.75
CA GLN A 29 -27.68 -5.08 1.98
C GLN A 29 -28.04 -5.80 3.28
N ILE A 30 -27.46 -6.97 3.54
CA ILE A 30 -27.67 -7.71 4.80
C ILE A 30 -27.19 -6.88 6.00
N CYS A 31 -25.99 -6.28 5.90
CA CYS A 31 -25.44 -5.42 6.95
C CYS A 31 -26.32 -4.18 7.20
N ASN A 32 -26.89 -3.57 6.17
CA ASN A 32 -27.74 -2.39 6.29
C ASN A 32 -29.08 -2.71 6.98
N ALA A 33 -29.60 -3.94 6.80
CA ALA A 33 -30.77 -4.41 7.53
C ALA A 33 -30.43 -4.78 8.99
N CYS A 34 -29.31 -5.46 9.23
CA CYS A 34 -28.94 -5.98 10.55
C CYS A 34 -28.36 -4.91 11.51
N ARG A 35 -27.52 -4.00 10.99
CA ARG A 35 -26.85 -2.89 11.70
C ARG A 35 -26.04 -3.22 12.95
N TYR A 36 -25.90 -4.49 13.34
CA TYR A 36 -25.17 -4.90 14.55
C TYR A 36 -23.71 -4.40 14.59
N CYS A 37 -23.04 -4.37 13.43
CA CYS A 37 -21.63 -3.97 13.33
C CYS A 37 -21.38 -2.45 13.26
N GLU A 38 -22.42 -1.62 13.46
CA GLU A 38 -22.34 -0.16 13.26
C GLU A 38 -21.27 0.51 14.13
N THR A 39 -21.15 0.10 15.38
CA THR A 39 -20.14 0.62 16.33
C THR A 39 -18.77 -0.03 16.18
N PHE A 40 -18.67 -1.14 15.45
CA PHE A 40 -17.43 -1.91 15.26
C PHE A 40 -16.67 -1.53 13.98
N CYS A 41 -17.30 -0.77 13.07
CA CYS A 41 -16.77 -0.57 11.73
C CYS A 41 -16.82 0.89 11.29
N ALA A 42 -15.64 1.48 11.09
CA ALA A 42 -15.47 2.82 10.52
C ALA A 42 -16.12 3.04 9.13
N VAL A 43 -16.42 1.96 8.39
CA VAL A 43 -17.07 2.05 7.06
C VAL A 43 -18.59 2.17 7.19
N PHE A 44 -19.16 1.71 8.30
CA PHE A 44 -20.61 1.62 8.48
C PHE A 44 -21.33 2.96 8.32
N PRO A 45 -20.82 4.08 8.89
CA PRO A 45 -21.43 5.40 8.68
C PRO A 45 -21.48 5.84 7.22
N ALA A 46 -20.57 5.36 6.37
CA ALA A 46 -20.63 5.60 4.93
C ALA A 46 -21.62 4.64 4.24
N MET A 47 -21.64 3.38 4.68
CA MET A 47 -22.53 2.35 4.14
C MET A 47 -24.01 2.69 4.38
N THR A 48 -24.40 3.13 5.58
CA THR A 48 -25.80 3.44 5.96
C THR A 48 -26.40 4.66 5.26
N ARG A 49 -25.61 5.38 4.45
CA ARG A 49 -26.08 6.48 3.59
C ARG A 49 -26.61 5.99 2.24
N ARG A 50 -26.69 4.67 2.05
CA ARG A 50 -27.10 4.00 0.80
C ARG A 50 -28.15 2.95 1.14
N LEU A 51 -29.05 2.67 0.20
CA LEU A 51 -29.97 1.52 0.24
C LEU A 51 -29.56 0.46 -0.79
N GLU A 52 -29.05 0.92 -1.93
CA GLU A 52 -28.48 0.11 -2.99
C GLU A 52 -26.98 0.35 -3.10
N PHE A 53 -26.24 -0.68 -3.48
CA PHE A 53 -24.78 -0.64 -3.58
C PHE A 53 -24.36 -0.93 -5.02
N ALA A 54 -24.40 0.11 -5.85
CA ALA A 54 -23.89 0.07 -7.22
C ALA A 54 -22.36 -0.12 -7.23
N ALA A 55 -21.78 -0.50 -8.37
CA ALA A 55 -20.36 -0.79 -8.49
C ALA A 55 -19.45 0.34 -7.98
N GLY A 56 -19.79 1.61 -8.26
CA GLY A 56 -19.03 2.76 -7.76
C GLY A 56 -18.98 2.83 -6.23
N ASP A 57 -20.12 2.61 -5.57
CA ASP A 57 -20.23 2.57 -4.11
C ASP A 57 -19.50 1.37 -3.52
N VAL A 58 -19.54 0.22 -4.19
CA VAL A 58 -18.80 -0.98 -3.77
C VAL A 58 -17.28 -0.73 -3.80
N HIS A 59 -16.75 -0.17 -4.89
CA HIS A 59 -15.32 0.19 -4.95
C HIS A 59 -14.95 1.30 -3.94
N TYR A 60 -15.84 2.26 -3.70
CA TYR A 60 -15.67 3.27 -2.67
C TYR A 60 -15.53 2.64 -1.27
N LEU A 61 -16.53 1.86 -0.85
CA LEU A 61 -16.57 1.23 0.48
C LEU A 61 -15.42 0.22 0.64
N ALA A 62 -15.06 -0.50 -0.41
CA ALA A 62 -13.93 -1.43 -0.40
C ALA A 62 -12.61 -0.71 -0.10
N ASN A 63 -12.38 0.47 -0.67
CA ASN A 63 -11.16 1.26 -0.44
C ASN A 63 -11.21 2.10 0.85
N LEU A 64 -12.41 2.43 1.35
CA LEU A 64 -12.61 2.98 2.70
C LEU A 64 -12.36 1.92 3.78
N CYS A 65 -12.61 0.64 3.48
CA CYS A 65 -12.39 -0.46 4.40
C CYS A 65 -10.90 -0.68 4.72
N HIS A 66 -10.59 -0.70 6.02
CA HIS A 66 -9.25 -0.93 6.55
C HIS A 66 -8.87 -2.41 6.70
N ASN A 67 -9.78 -3.32 6.30
CA ASN A 67 -9.63 -4.76 6.50
C ASN A 67 -9.32 -5.06 7.98
N CYS A 68 -10.12 -4.47 8.89
CA CYS A 68 -9.89 -4.51 10.34
C CYS A 68 -10.33 -5.84 10.97
N GLY A 69 -11.35 -6.49 10.42
CA GLY A 69 -11.81 -7.79 10.88
C GLY A 69 -12.86 -7.76 11.99
N ALA A 70 -13.03 -6.64 12.70
CA ALA A 70 -14.02 -6.50 13.78
C ALA A 70 -15.44 -6.92 13.37
N CYS A 71 -15.88 -6.49 12.19
CA CYS A 71 -17.18 -6.89 11.64
C CYS A 71 -17.28 -8.38 11.29
N LEU A 72 -16.18 -9.12 11.13
CA LEU A 72 -16.25 -10.57 10.97
C LEU A 72 -16.41 -11.26 12.33
N HIS A 73 -15.60 -10.87 13.33
CA HIS A 73 -15.61 -11.49 14.65
C HIS A 73 -16.92 -11.24 15.40
N ALA A 74 -17.56 -10.09 15.17
CA ALA A 74 -18.84 -9.75 15.78
C ALA A 74 -20.07 -10.29 15.02
N CYS A 75 -19.93 -10.81 13.80
CA CYS A 75 -21.08 -11.09 12.95
C CYS A 75 -21.74 -12.43 13.27
N GLN A 76 -23.02 -12.38 13.65
CA GLN A 76 -23.88 -13.55 13.86
C GLN A 76 -24.13 -14.37 12.58
N TYR A 77 -23.94 -13.74 11.41
CA TYR A 77 -24.12 -14.34 10.09
C TYR A 77 -22.80 -14.71 9.42
N ALA A 78 -21.67 -14.65 10.15
CA ALA A 78 -20.39 -15.12 9.64
C ALA A 78 -20.43 -16.63 9.37
N PRO A 79 -19.57 -17.16 8.47
CA PRO A 79 -19.46 -18.61 8.29
C PRO A 79 -19.24 -19.33 9.63
N PRO A 80 -19.91 -20.47 9.88
CA PRO A 80 -20.61 -21.31 8.90
C PRO A 80 -22.11 -21.00 8.68
N HIS A 81 -22.64 -19.87 9.16
CA HIS A 81 -24.03 -19.49 8.91
C HIS A 81 -24.37 -19.47 7.41
N GLU A 82 -25.61 -19.78 7.02
CA GLU A 82 -26.04 -19.91 5.62
C GLU A 82 -25.80 -18.64 4.78
N PHE A 83 -25.99 -17.46 5.37
CA PHE A 83 -25.70 -16.18 4.72
C PHE A 83 -24.20 -15.94 4.46
N ALA A 84 -23.33 -16.64 5.17
CA ALA A 84 -21.87 -16.66 5.02
C ALA A 84 -21.24 -15.26 4.90
N VAL A 85 -21.68 -14.30 5.71
CA VAL A 85 -21.26 -12.90 5.64
C VAL A 85 -19.77 -12.77 6.02
N ASN A 86 -18.94 -12.35 5.07
CA ASN A 86 -17.52 -12.11 5.29
C ASN A 86 -17.07 -10.83 4.60
N VAL A 87 -17.42 -9.70 5.22
CA VAL A 87 -17.14 -8.36 4.74
C VAL A 87 -15.65 -8.12 4.47
N PRO A 88 -14.70 -8.44 5.37
CA PRO A 88 -13.30 -8.15 5.12
C PRO A 88 -12.75 -8.89 3.89
N ARG A 89 -13.19 -10.13 3.66
CA ARG A 89 -12.80 -10.91 2.47
C ARG A 89 -13.44 -10.37 1.19
N ALA A 90 -14.74 -10.13 1.18
CA ALA A 90 -15.43 -9.61 0.00
C ALA A 90 -14.86 -8.23 -0.43
N MET A 91 -14.66 -7.33 0.55
CA MET A 91 -14.03 -6.03 0.31
C MET A 91 -12.57 -6.16 -0.16
N ALA A 92 -11.83 -7.20 0.27
CA ALA A 92 -10.46 -7.43 -0.17
C ALA A 92 -10.37 -7.83 -1.65
N GLN A 93 -11.32 -8.63 -2.12
CA GLN A 93 -11.43 -9.04 -3.53
C GLN A 93 -11.66 -7.83 -4.43
N VAL A 94 -12.67 -7.00 -4.10
CA VAL A 94 -12.97 -5.76 -4.83
C VAL A 94 -11.79 -4.77 -4.79
N ARG A 95 -11.08 -4.63 -3.65
CA ARG A 95 -9.88 -3.78 -3.58
C ARG A 95 -8.78 -4.24 -4.53
N ARG A 96 -8.55 -5.54 -4.64
CA ARG A 96 -7.53 -6.09 -5.56
C ARG A 96 -7.87 -5.77 -7.01
N GLU A 97 -9.15 -5.84 -7.37
CA GLU A 97 -9.65 -5.40 -8.67
C GLU A 97 -9.40 -3.91 -8.88
N THR A 98 -9.79 -3.04 -7.92
CA THR A 98 -9.51 -1.60 -7.98
C THR A 98 -8.03 -1.31 -8.27
N TYR A 99 -7.11 -1.95 -7.54
CA TYR A 99 -5.67 -1.65 -7.71
C TYR A 99 -5.19 -1.96 -9.11
N SER A 100 -5.74 -3.01 -9.71
CA SER A 100 -5.30 -3.50 -11.00
C SER A 100 -6.03 -2.83 -12.16
N ASP A 101 -7.27 -2.40 -11.98
CA ASP A 101 -8.09 -1.78 -13.04
C ASP A 101 -7.76 -0.30 -13.22
N TYR A 102 -7.37 0.37 -12.12
CA TYR A 102 -6.86 1.74 -12.16
C TYR A 102 -5.35 1.82 -12.37
N ALA A 103 -4.64 0.68 -12.43
CA ALA A 103 -3.22 0.64 -12.73
C ALA A 103 -2.92 1.20 -14.14
N TRP A 104 -1.85 1.96 -14.25
CA TRP A 104 -1.36 2.47 -15.51
C TRP A 104 0.15 2.24 -15.65
N PRO A 105 0.66 1.81 -16.82
CA PRO A 105 -0.11 1.29 -17.96
C PRO A 105 -0.84 -0.04 -17.64
N PRO A 106 -1.99 -0.33 -18.28
CA PRO A 106 -2.80 -1.52 -17.96
C PRO A 106 -2.06 -2.85 -18.11
N ALA A 107 -1.15 -2.96 -19.08
CA ALA A 107 -0.37 -4.17 -19.31
C ALA A 107 0.49 -4.55 -18.10
N LEU A 108 1.12 -3.57 -17.44
CA LEU A 108 1.92 -3.81 -16.23
C LEU A 108 1.04 -4.12 -15.03
N GLY A 109 -0.12 -3.48 -14.92
CA GLY A 109 -1.13 -3.83 -13.91
C GLY A 109 -1.60 -5.28 -14.03
N ALA A 110 -1.88 -5.74 -15.26
CA ALA A 110 -2.26 -7.12 -15.53
C ALA A 110 -1.13 -8.11 -15.17
N LEU A 111 0.12 -7.83 -15.57
CA LEU A 111 1.27 -8.68 -15.24
C LEU A 111 1.45 -8.82 -13.71
N TYR A 112 1.37 -7.70 -12.99
CA TYR A 112 1.54 -7.68 -11.54
C TYR A 112 0.40 -8.40 -10.81
N ARG A 113 -0.85 -8.31 -11.33
CA ARG A 113 -2.03 -9.00 -10.78
C ARG A 113 -1.79 -10.52 -10.62
N HIS A 114 -1.09 -11.13 -11.58
CA HIS A 114 -0.84 -12.58 -11.61
C HIS A 114 0.47 -12.97 -10.92
N ASN A 115 1.53 -12.16 -11.07
CA ASN A 115 2.89 -12.56 -10.71
C ASN A 115 3.61 -11.57 -9.77
N GLY A 116 2.89 -10.71 -9.06
CA GLY A 116 3.48 -9.56 -8.34
C GLY A 116 4.65 -9.90 -7.39
N MET A 117 4.61 -11.04 -6.69
CA MET A 117 5.72 -11.46 -5.83
C MET A 117 6.95 -11.90 -6.62
N THR A 118 6.76 -12.78 -7.60
CA THR A 118 7.83 -13.23 -8.49
C THR A 118 8.45 -12.04 -9.23
N LEU A 119 7.62 -11.13 -9.75
CA LEU A 119 8.07 -9.94 -10.46
C LEU A 119 8.89 -9.02 -9.55
N ALA A 120 8.42 -8.74 -8.33
CA ALA A 120 9.16 -7.87 -7.39
C ALA A 120 10.51 -8.46 -6.99
N LEU A 121 10.54 -9.75 -6.61
CA LEU A 121 11.76 -10.42 -6.17
C LEU A 121 12.73 -10.68 -7.32
N ALA A 122 12.23 -11.09 -8.49
CA ALA A 122 13.07 -11.28 -9.68
C ALA A 122 13.64 -9.96 -10.20
N THR A 123 12.87 -8.86 -10.15
CA THR A 123 13.39 -7.54 -10.52
C THR A 123 14.46 -7.08 -9.55
N ALA A 124 14.24 -7.23 -8.23
CA ALA A 124 15.23 -6.85 -7.21
C ALA A 124 16.52 -7.69 -7.33
N GLY A 125 16.37 -9.02 -7.34
CA GLY A 125 17.48 -9.95 -7.44
C GLY A 125 18.22 -9.86 -8.78
N GLY A 126 17.48 -9.73 -9.89
CA GLY A 126 18.04 -9.61 -11.23
C GLY A 126 18.83 -8.32 -11.43
N LEU A 127 18.31 -7.18 -10.97
CA LEU A 127 19.03 -5.90 -11.03
C LEU A 127 20.25 -5.89 -10.11
N ALA A 128 20.11 -6.39 -8.88
CA ALA A 128 21.24 -6.51 -7.95
C ALA A 128 22.33 -7.43 -8.52
N LEU A 129 21.95 -8.61 -9.01
CA LEU A 129 22.87 -9.56 -9.63
C LEU A 129 23.56 -8.96 -10.85
N PHE A 130 22.82 -8.29 -11.73
CA PHE A 130 23.38 -7.62 -12.90
C PHE A 130 24.45 -6.58 -12.52
N LEU A 131 24.15 -5.73 -11.55
CA LEU A 131 25.11 -4.72 -11.06
C LEU A 131 26.33 -5.37 -10.38
N VAL A 132 26.13 -6.42 -9.59
CA VAL A 132 27.22 -7.18 -8.95
C VAL A 132 28.12 -7.84 -9.99
N LEU A 133 27.55 -8.51 -11.00
CA LEU A 133 28.32 -9.13 -12.08
C LEU A 133 29.10 -8.09 -12.89
N LEU A 134 28.49 -6.94 -13.18
CA LEU A 134 29.16 -5.84 -13.87
C LEU A 134 30.39 -5.34 -13.09
N LEU A 135 30.28 -5.18 -11.77
CA LEU A 135 31.39 -4.76 -10.91
C LEU A 135 32.45 -5.87 -10.78
N ALA A 136 32.03 -7.13 -10.69
CA ALA A 136 32.93 -8.27 -10.64
C ALA A 136 33.79 -8.37 -11.93
N MET A 137 33.14 -8.22 -13.10
CA MET A 137 33.84 -8.24 -14.40
C MET A 137 34.83 -7.08 -14.56
N ARG A 138 34.59 -5.95 -13.90
CA ARG A 138 35.51 -4.80 -13.87
C ARG A 138 36.61 -4.94 -12.82
N GLY A 139 36.55 -5.96 -11.95
CA GLY A 139 37.48 -6.12 -10.82
C GLY A 139 37.28 -5.08 -9.71
N THR A 140 36.14 -4.39 -9.66
CA THR A 140 35.87 -3.30 -8.70
C THR A 140 34.82 -3.69 -7.65
N LEU A 141 34.44 -4.96 -7.57
CA LEU A 141 33.43 -5.44 -6.61
C LEU A 141 33.89 -5.28 -5.16
N PHE A 142 35.17 -5.61 -4.92
CA PHE A 142 35.88 -5.31 -3.69
C PHE A 142 37.04 -4.39 -4.04
N HIS A 143 37.16 -3.30 -3.30
CA HIS A 143 38.11 -2.23 -3.59
C HIS A 143 38.73 -1.69 -2.31
N GLU A 144 39.81 -0.92 -2.41
CA GLU A 144 40.33 -0.15 -1.27
C GLU A 144 39.29 0.86 -0.77
N PRO A 145 39.20 1.16 0.54
CA PRO A 145 38.21 2.10 1.08
C PRO A 145 38.13 3.42 0.29
N LEU A 146 36.92 3.78 -0.13
CA LEU A 146 36.65 4.99 -0.94
C LEU A 146 36.11 6.15 -0.10
N GLU A 147 36.33 6.13 1.22
CA GLU A 147 35.84 7.17 2.16
C GLU A 147 34.32 7.44 2.03
N GLY A 148 33.53 6.40 1.72
CA GLY A 148 32.08 6.51 1.52
C GLY A 148 31.66 7.22 0.23
N ASN A 149 32.59 7.50 -0.70
CA ASN A 149 32.29 8.14 -1.97
C ASN A 149 31.64 7.18 -2.97
N PHE A 150 30.31 7.04 -2.87
CA PHE A 150 29.51 6.21 -3.78
C PHE A 150 29.60 6.65 -5.25
N TYR A 151 29.92 7.92 -5.53
CA TYR A 151 30.02 8.46 -6.89
C TYR A 151 31.23 7.93 -7.67
N ALA A 152 32.23 7.41 -6.96
CA ALA A 152 33.36 6.72 -7.58
C ALA A 152 32.96 5.35 -8.16
N VAL A 153 31.90 4.72 -7.64
CA VAL A 153 31.37 3.44 -8.13
C VAL A 153 30.34 3.68 -9.23
N PHE A 154 29.34 4.52 -8.95
CA PHE A 154 28.29 4.88 -9.91
C PHE A 154 28.22 6.41 -10.06
N PRO A 155 28.47 6.96 -11.27
CA PRO A 155 28.44 8.40 -11.47
C PRO A 155 27.09 9.02 -11.07
N HIS A 156 27.13 10.18 -10.40
CA HIS A 156 25.94 10.86 -9.89
C HIS A 156 24.85 11.06 -10.98
N GLY A 157 25.24 11.53 -12.17
CA GLY A 157 24.30 11.76 -13.28
C GLY A 157 23.57 10.49 -13.73
N LEU A 158 24.25 9.33 -13.69
CA LEU A 158 23.62 8.05 -14.01
C LEU A 158 22.56 7.68 -12.97
N MET A 159 22.88 7.84 -11.68
CA MET A 159 21.93 7.55 -10.60
C MET A 159 20.71 8.48 -10.65
N VAL A 160 20.92 9.79 -10.82
CA VAL A 160 19.82 10.76 -10.95
C VAL A 160 18.94 10.43 -12.16
N GLY A 161 19.54 10.12 -13.30
CA GLY A 161 18.79 9.78 -14.51
C GLY A 161 17.92 8.53 -14.33
N LEU A 162 18.51 7.42 -13.87
CA LEU A 162 17.79 6.15 -13.74
C LEU A 162 16.74 6.19 -12.63
N PHE A 163 17.11 6.59 -11.42
CA PHE A 163 16.17 6.60 -10.28
C PHE A 163 15.16 7.74 -10.37
N GLY A 164 15.57 8.89 -10.91
CA GLY A 164 14.65 10.00 -11.19
C GLY A 164 13.59 9.62 -12.21
N ALA A 165 13.96 8.92 -13.30
CA ALA A 165 13.01 8.41 -14.27
C ALA A 165 12.05 7.37 -13.67
N ALA A 166 12.56 6.40 -12.89
CA ALA A 166 11.73 5.41 -12.22
C ALA A 166 10.75 6.04 -11.21
N PHE A 167 11.22 7.03 -10.43
CA PHE A 167 10.39 7.78 -9.50
C PHE A 167 9.31 8.59 -10.22
N ALA A 168 9.68 9.34 -11.27
CA ALA A 168 8.73 10.12 -12.07
C ALA A 168 7.66 9.22 -12.70
N PHE A 169 8.07 8.08 -13.26
CA PHE A 169 7.14 7.07 -13.77
C PHE A 169 6.16 6.60 -12.69
N ALA A 170 6.65 6.27 -11.49
CA ALA A 170 5.81 5.80 -10.41
C ALA A 170 4.78 6.85 -9.96
N VAL A 171 5.20 8.12 -9.85
CA VAL A 171 4.32 9.25 -9.51
C VAL A 171 3.26 9.47 -10.60
N ILE A 172 3.66 9.45 -11.88
CA ILE A 172 2.73 9.61 -13.00
C ILE A 172 1.72 8.46 -13.05
N ALA A 173 2.17 7.22 -12.91
CA ALA A 173 1.32 6.04 -12.92
C ALA A 173 0.28 6.08 -11.79
N LEU A 174 0.71 6.38 -10.56
CA LEU A 174 -0.20 6.56 -9.43
C LEU A 174 -1.14 7.76 -9.60
N GLY A 175 -0.65 8.87 -10.14
CA GLY A 175 -1.45 10.07 -10.38
C GLY A 175 -2.56 9.85 -11.41
N ILE A 176 -2.26 9.13 -12.50
CA ILE A 176 -3.26 8.73 -13.50
C ILE A 176 -4.30 7.80 -12.86
N GLY A 177 -3.86 6.78 -12.11
CA GLY A 177 -4.75 5.86 -11.40
C GLY A 177 -5.66 6.58 -10.40
N ALA A 178 -5.09 7.49 -9.60
CA ALA A 178 -5.82 8.34 -8.66
C ALA A 178 -6.87 9.19 -9.35
N ALA A 179 -6.51 9.87 -10.43
CA ALA A 179 -7.43 10.73 -11.18
C ALA A 179 -8.59 9.94 -11.79
N ARG A 180 -8.30 8.76 -12.35
CA ARG A 180 -9.33 7.85 -12.88
C ARG A 180 -10.25 7.34 -11.78
N PHE A 181 -9.70 6.92 -10.65
CA PHE A 181 -10.48 6.50 -9.49
C PHE A 181 -11.37 7.64 -9.00
N TRP A 182 -10.81 8.82 -8.77
CA TRP A 182 -11.53 9.99 -8.25
C TRP A 182 -12.71 10.42 -9.14
N ARG A 183 -12.55 10.43 -10.46
CA ARG A 183 -13.62 10.77 -11.40
C ARG A 183 -14.83 9.84 -11.30
N GLY A 184 -14.62 8.56 -10.97
CA GLY A 184 -15.69 7.58 -10.82
C GLY A 184 -16.48 7.69 -9.51
N GLN A 185 -16.11 8.58 -8.59
CA GLN A 185 -16.62 8.59 -7.21
C GLN A 185 -17.64 9.70 -6.91
N HIS A 186 -17.87 10.65 -7.83
CA HIS A 186 -18.73 11.83 -7.65
C HIS A 186 -18.69 12.46 -6.23
N PRO A 187 -17.49 12.84 -5.71
CA PRO A 187 -17.27 13.11 -4.29
C PRO A 187 -17.91 14.40 -3.76
N GLY A 188 -18.50 15.24 -4.62
CA GLY A 188 -18.97 16.59 -4.26
C GLY A 188 -17.82 17.61 -4.20
N ALA A 189 -18.12 18.83 -3.75
CA ALA A 189 -17.14 19.91 -3.67
C ALA A 189 -16.14 19.69 -2.51
N VAL A 190 -14.85 19.67 -2.84
CA VAL A 190 -13.76 19.63 -1.85
C VAL A 190 -13.44 21.05 -1.42
N ASN A 191 -13.41 21.29 -0.11
CA ASN A 191 -12.96 22.55 0.49
C ASN A 191 -11.75 22.32 1.42
N SER A 192 -11.08 23.41 1.83
CA SER A 192 -9.87 23.36 2.66
C SER A 192 -10.09 22.60 3.98
N ALA A 193 -11.23 22.78 4.63
CA ALA A 193 -11.57 22.08 5.88
C ALA A 193 -11.69 20.57 5.68
N SER A 194 -12.35 20.12 4.60
CA SER A 194 -12.46 18.69 4.26
C SER A 194 -11.10 18.08 3.89
N ALA A 195 -10.26 18.82 3.16
CA ALA A 195 -8.92 18.37 2.81
C ALA A 195 -8.02 18.24 4.05
N ALA A 196 -8.03 19.23 4.95
CA ALA A 196 -7.24 19.22 6.18
C ALA A 196 -7.65 18.07 7.11
N GLU A 197 -8.95 17.81 7.24
CA GLU A 197 -9.44 16.73 8.08
C GLU A 197 -9.13 15.34 7.49
N ALA A 198 -9.29 15.16 6.17
CA ALA A 198 -8.90 13.93 5.50
C ALA A 198 -7.40 13.66 5.65
N LEU A 199 -6.57 14.70 5.50
CA LEU A 199 -5.13 14.62 5.72
C LEU A 199 -4.81 14.22 7.17
N LYS A 200 -5.47 14.81 8.16
CA LYS A 200 -5.33 14.43 9.56
C LYS A 200 -5.64 12.94 9.77
N HIS A 201 -6.73 12.44 9.19
CA HIS A 201 -7.09 11.03 9.29
C HIS A 201 -6.08 10.09 8.62
N VAL A 202 -5.52 10.48 7.48
CA VAL A 202 -4.46 9.72 6.79
C VAL A 202 -3.18 9.69 7.62
N LEU A 203 -2.71 10.85 8.10
CA LEU A 203 -1.47 10.95 8.89
C LEU A 203 -1.59 10.23 10.24
N ALA A 204 -2.72 10.38 10.93
CA ALA A 204 -2.96 9.73 12.22
C ALA A 204 -3.34 8.25 12.11
N LEU A 205 -3.54 7.75 10.87
CA LEU A 205 -4.09 6.42 10.57
C LEU A 205 -5.35 6.12 11.41
N THR A 206 -6.22 7.11 11.57
CA THR A 206 -7.33 7.10 12.55
C THR A 206 -8.07 5.77 12.51
N TYR A 207 -8.60 5.40 11.35
CA TYR A 207 -9.47 4.23 11.22
C TYR A 207 -8.78 2.85 11.29
N LEU A 208 -7.47 2.79 11.59
CA LEU A 208 -6.81 1.55 12.03
C LEU A 208 -7.00 1.26 13.53
N ASP A 209 -7.72 2.13 14.25
CA ASP A 209 -8.15 1.91 15.63
C ASP A 209 -9.53 1.21 15.76
N GLY A 210 -10.09 0.75 14.64
CA GLY A 210 -11.40 0.07 14.59
C GLY A 210 -12.60 1.03 14.54
N GLY A 211 -12.40 2.34 14.73
CA GLY A 211 -13.46 3.35 14.85
C GLY A 211 -13.94 3.57 16.29
N HIS A 212 -13.73 2.59 17.19
CA HIS A 212 -14.01 2.68 18.62
C HIS A 212 -12.75 2.96 19.47
N GLY A 213 -11.55 2.82 18.91
CA GLY A 213 -10.30 3.21 19.56
C GLY A 213 -9.42 2.05 20.05
N ASP A 214 -9.97 0.84 20.18
CA ASP A 214 -9.23 -0.31 20.76
C ASP A 214 -8.35 -1.06 19.76
N GLY A 215 -8.47 -0.74 18.46
CA GLY A 215 -7.69 -1.37 17.40
C GLY A 215 -8.48 -2.36 16.56
N CYS A 216 -7.74 -3.27 15.92
CA CYS A 216 -8.28 -4.25 15.00
C CYS A 216 -7.99 -5.67 15.46
N ASN A 217 -8.82 -6.61 15.02
CA ASN A 217 -8.59 -8.03 15.21
C ASN A 217 -7.53 -8.56 14.24
N GLU A 218 -6.74 -9.52 14.72
CA GLU A 218 -5.67 -10.14 13.97
C GLU A 218 -5.85 -11.65 13.85
N ALA A 219 -5.36 -12.40 14.83
CA ALA A 219 -5.45 -13.86 14.86
C ALA A 219 -6.76 -14.35 15.49
N ASP A 220 -7.30 -13.59 16.45
CA ASP A 220 -8.40 -13.94 17.33
C ASP A 220 -9.34 -12.75 17.57
N ASP A 221 -10.32 -12.94 18.46
CA ASP A 221 -11.36 -11.97 18.80
C ASP A 221 -10.85 -10.76 19.61
N ARG A 222 -9.58 -10.76 20.01
CA ARG A 222 -9.02 -9.66 20.81
C ARG A 222 -8.67 -8.45 19.93
N PHE A 223 -9.09 -7.27 20.38
CA PHE A 223 -8.67 -6.00 19.79
C PHE A 223 -7.20 -5.68 20.10
N THR A 224 -6.48 -5.18 19.10
CA THR A 224 -5.10 -4.73 19.25
C THR A 224 -4.75 -3.55 18.36
N LEU A 225 -3.97 -2.61 18.91
CA LEU A 225 -3.38 -1.49 18.17
C LEU A 225 -2.09 -1.88 17.42
N ALA A 226 -1.67 -3.16 17.47
CA ALA A 226 -0.42 -3.62 16.85
C ALA A 226 -0.34 -3.24 15.36
N ARG A 227 -1.41 -3.47 14.59
CA ARG A 227 -1.44 -3.11 13.16
C ARG A 227 -1.25 -1.62 12.94
N ARG A 228 -1.88 -0.77 13.74
CA ARG A 228 -1.74 0.69 13.66
C ARG A 228 -0.31 1.14 13.98
N ARG A 229 0.27 0.60 15.05
CA ARG A 229 1.66 0.92 15.46
C ARG A 229 2.67 0.51 14.39
N PHE A 230 2.60 -0.72 13.88
CA PHE A 230 3.49 -1.17 12.82
C PHE A 230 3.27 -0.41 11.50
N HIS A 231 2.03 -0.04 11.16
CA HIS A 231 1.80 0.84 10.01
C HIS A 231 2.37 2.24 10.23
N HIS A 232 2.32 2.83 11.42
CA HIS A 232 2.98 4.11 11.68
C HIS A 232 4.49 4.03 11.52
N LEU A 233 5.12 2.95 12.02
CA LEU A 233 6.56 2.72 11.80
C LEU A 233 6.88 2.60 10.31
N THR A 234 6.08 1.87 9.53
CA THR A 234 6.26 1.78 8.08
C THR A 234 6.01 3.12 7.38
N PHE A 235 4.93 3.82 7.72
CA PHE A 235 4.49 5.06 7.07
C PHE A 235 5.48 6.18 7.32
N TYR A 236 5.79 6.46 8.58
CA TYR A 236 6.76 7.50 8.94
C TYR A 236 8.19 7.05 8.62
N GLY A 237 8.50 5.76 8.69
CA GLY A 237 9.77 5.23 8.22
C GLY A 237 10.03 5.57 6.75
N PHE A 238 9.04 5.31 5.89
CA PHE A 238 9.10 5.67 4.48
C PHE A 238 9.21 7.18 4.27
N LEU A 239 8.40 7.99 4.96
CA LEU A 239 8.46 9.44 4.84
C LEU A 239 9.80 10.04 5.28
N LEU A 240 10.42 9.49 6.33
CA LEU A 240 11.73 9.93 6.79
C LEU A 240 12.84 9.54 5.80
N CYS A 241 12.79 8.34 5.21
CA CYS A 241 13.72 7.97 4.13
C CYS A 241 13.54 8.88 2.91
N PHE A 242 12.30 9.18 2.52
CA PHE A 242 12.02 10.12 1.42
C PHE A 242 12.52 11.53 1.73
N ALA A 243 12.32 12.00 2.97
CA ALA A 243 12.83 13.28 3.44
C ALA A 243 14.37 13.32 3.43
N SER A 244 15.04 12.23 3.83
CA SER A 244 16.49 12.09 3.73
C SER A 244 16.98 12.33 2.29
N THR A 245 16.39 11.65 1.30
CA THR A 245 16.76 11.83 -0.11
C THR A 245 16.46 13.24 -0.62
N SER A 246 15.35 13.84 -0.18
CA SER A 246 14.97 15.21 -0.54
C SER A 246 15.95 16.24 0.03
N VAL A 247 16.32 16.11 1.31
CA VAL A 247 17.32 16.98 1.95
C VAL A 247 18.69 16.79 1.32
N ALA A 248 19.12 15.56 1.01
CA ALA A 248 20.35 15.30 0.28
C ALA A 248 20.37 15.97 -1.10
N THR A 249 19.23 15.94 -1.82
CA THR A 249 19.09 16.62 -3.12
C THR A 249 19.25 18.14 -2.97
N LEU A 250 18.63 18.73 -1.94
CA LEU A 250 18.80 20.16 -1.64
C LEU A 250 20.25 20.50 -1.27
N TYR A 251 20.89 19.67 -0.46
CA TYR A 251 22.31 19.86 -0.10
C TYR A 251 23.19 19.85 -1.35
N HIS A 252 22.98 18.87 -2.24
CA HIS A 252 23.76 18.75 -3.47
C HIS A 252 23.56 19.94 -4.41
N TYR A 253 22.32 20.26 -4.78
CA TYR A 253 22.04 21.22 -5.86
C TYR A 253 21.89 22.67 -5.39
N VAL A 254 21.43 22.91 -4.17
CA VAL A 254 21.18 24.26 -3.64
C VAL A 254 22.36 24.73 -2.79
N LEU A 255 22.91 23.86 -1.94
CA LEU A 255 24.01 24.22 -1.04
C LEU A 255 25.40 23.90 -1.61
N GLY A 256 25.48 23.19 -2.74
CA GLY A 256 26.76 22.77 -3.33
C GLY A 256 27.53 21.77 -2.45
N GLN A 257 26.83 21.02 -1.60
CA GLN A 257 27.39 20.04 -0.66
C GLN A 257 27.09 18.62 -1.16
N PRO A 258 27.95 18.04 -2.01
CA PRO A 258 27.79 16.66 -2.46
C PRO A 258 28.09 15.66 -1.33
N ALA A 259 27.48 14.46 -1.42
CA ALA A 259 27.87 13.31 -0.62
C ALA A 259 29.38 12.98 -0.86
N PRO A 260 30.08 12.35 0.11
CA PRO A 260 29.58 11.68 1.31
C PRO A 260 29.18 12.63 2.45
N TYR A 261 28.11 12.28 3.17
CA TYR A 261 27.61 13.07 4.31
C TYR A 261 28.09 12.49 5.65
N ALA A 262 28.36 13.37 6.63
CA ALA A 262 28.68 12.98 8.00
C ALA A 262 27.51 12.20 8.65
N LEU A 263 27.81 11.30 9.60
CA LEU A 263 26.78 10.49 10.28
C LEU A 263 25.77 11.31 11.07
N THR A 264 26.18 12.50 11.52
CA THR A 264 25.35 13.47 12.24
C THR A 264 24.58 14.43 11.32
N SER A 265 24.79 14.35 10.01
CA SER A 265 24.08 15.19 9.05
C SER A 265 22.59 14.86 8.99
N LEU A 266 21.78 15.85 8.64
CA LEU A 266 20.33 15.69 8.57
C LEU A 266 19.88 14.56 7.60
N PRO A 267 20.44 14.41 6.38
CA PRO A 267 20.11 13.27 5.51
C PRO A 267 20.35 11.92 6.20
N VAL A 268 21.53 11.73 6.81
CA VAL A 268 21.88 10.44 7.42
C VAL A 268 21.00 10.13 8.63
N LEU A 269 20.71 11.12 9.48
CA LEU A 269 19.84 10.94 10.66
C LEU A 269 18.41 10.57 10.23
N LEU A 270 17.83 11.30 9.27
CA LEU A 270 16.50 11.01 8.74
C LEU A 270 16.46 9.62 8.09
N GLY A 271 17.47 9.29 7.29
CA GLY A 271 17.58 8.00 6.62
C GLY A 271 17.73 6.83 7.59
N THR A 272 18.50 7.02 8.67
CA THR A 272 18.74 6.01 9.69
C THR A 272 17.47 5.74 10.50
N VAL A 273 16.84 6.77 11.05
CA VAL A 273 15.58 6.63 11.81
C VAL A 273 14.48 6.08 10.91
N GLY A 274 14.39 6.57 9.68
CA GLY A 274 13.45 6.08 8.68
C GLY A 274 13.66 4.60 8.36
N GLY A 275 14.92 4.20 8.16
CA GLY A 275 15.33 2.83 7.91
C GLY A 275 14.96 1.90 9.07
N LEU A 276 15.25 2.28 10.32
CA LEU A 276 14.87 1.49 11.49
C LEU A 276 13.34 1.31 11.58
N GLY A 277 12.57 2.36 11.27
CA GLY A 277 11.12 2.27 11.14
C GLY A 277 10.66 1.29 10.04
N LEU A 278 11.34 1.30 8.90
CA LEU A 278 11.12 0.36 7.78
C LEU A 278 11.71 -1.05 7.99
N LEU A 279 12.45 -1.29 9.05
CA LEU A 279 12.75 -2.64 9.51
C LEU A 279 11.63 -3.13 10.45
N ALA A 280 11.40 -2.40 11.53
CA ALA A 280 10.48 -2.80 12.59
C ALA A 280 9.01 -2.85 12.11
N GLY A 281 8.56 -1.85 11.34
CA GLY A 281 7.21 -1.76 10.82
C GLY A 281 6.88 -2.93 9.87
N PRO A 282 7.56 -3.06 8.72
CA PRO A 282 7.37 -4.18 7.80
C PRO A 282 7.55 -5.56 8.43
N ALA A 283 8.52 -5.77 9.32
CA ALA A 283 8.67 -7.04 10.05
C ALA A 283 7.43 -7.36 10.90
N GLY A 284 6.92 -6.39 11.66
CA GLY A 284 5.70 -6.54 12.44
C GLY A 284 4.45 -6.76 11.57
N LEU A 285 4.34 -6.05 10.45
CA LEU A 285 3.24 -6.25 9.50
C LEU A 285 3.29 -7.62 8.80
N LEU A 286 4.49 -8.13 8.50
CA LEU A 286 4.67 -9.47 7.95
C LEU A 286 4.24 -10.52 8.99
N TRP A 287 4.70 -10.37 10.23
CA TRP A 287 4.32 -11.25 11.33
C TRP A 287 2.80 -11.30 11.53
N LEU A 288 2.14 -10.14 11.57
CA LEU A 288 0.67 -10.05 11.62
C LEU A 288 0.01 -10.68 10.39
N ASN A 289 0.54 -10.45 9.18
CA ASN A 289 -0.01 -11.03 7.95
C ASN A 289 0.07 -12.58 7.95
N LEU A 290 1.13 -13.15 8.52
CA LEU A 290 1.32 -14.60 8.59
C LEU A 290 0.40 -15.25 9.64
N ARG A 291 0.12 -14.57 10.75
CA ARG A 291 -0.72 -15.09 11.84
C ARG A 291 -2.19 -14.73 11.73
N ARG A 292 -2.58 -14.03 10.67
CA ARG A 292 -3.93 -13.50 10.52
C ARG A 292 -4.98 -14.59 10.42
N HIS A 293 -6.16 -14.37 11.01
CA HIS A 293 -7.29 -15.29 10.95
C HIS A 293 -7.58 -15.74 9.50
N PRO A 294 -7.79 -17.04 9.20
CA PRO A 294 -7.94 -17.54 7.83
C PRO A 294 -9.11 -16.93 7.05
N LEU A 295 -10.17 -16.54 7.76
CA LEU A 295 -11.33 -15.86 7.19
C LEU A 295 -11.12 -14.36 6.97
N HIS A 296 -10.05 -13.75 7.48
CA HIS A 296 -9.73 -12.34 7.19
C HIS A 296 -9.08 -12.17 5.82
N GLY A 297 -9.67 -11.28 5.02
CA GLY A 297 -9.14 -10.88 3.73
C GLY A 297 -9.17 -12.00 2.68
N ASP A 298 -8.57 -11.72 1.53
CA ASP A 298 -8.48 -12.63 0.39
C ASP A 298 -7.10 -13.32 0.36
N PRO A 299 -7.03 -14.66 0.41
CA PRO A 299 -5.78 -15.39 0.22
C PRO A 299 -5.03 -15.03 -1.07
N ARG A 300 -5.75 -14.70 -2.16
CA ARG A 300 -5.13 -14.32 -3.45
C ARG A 300 -4.42 -12.97 -3.38
N GLN A 301 -4.70 -12.14 -2.37
CA GLN A 301 -4.02 -10.87 -2.14
C GLN A 301 -2.69 -11.03 -1.38
N ARG A 302 -2.49 -12.14 -0.66
CA ARG A 302 -1.32 -12.35 0.22
C ARG A 302 0.03 -12.22 -0.51
N PRO A 303 0.25 -12.77 -1.72
CA PRO A 303 1.53 -12.64 -2.39
C PRO A 303 1.92 -11.19 -2.67
N MET A 304 0.97 -10.37 -3.15
CA MET A 304 1.19 -8.93 -3.40
C MET A 304 1.52 -8.18 -2.09
N ASP A 305 0.78 -8.46 -1.02
CA ASP A 305 1.00 -7.82 0.28
C ASP A 305 2.39 -8.15 0.82
N ARG A 306 2.78 -9.43 0.78
CA ARG A 306 4.07 -9.92 1.29
C ARG A 306 5.23 -9.42 0.44
N ALA A 307 5.10 -9.43 -0.88
CA ALA A 307 6.13 -8.95 -1.79
C ALA A 307 6.51 -7.50 -1.49
N PHE A 308 5.50 -6.63 -1.34
CA PHE A 308 5.73 -5.23 -1.03
C PHE A 308 6.37 -5.04 0.36
N ILE A 309 5.89 -5.78 1.36
CA ILE A 309 6.45 -5.73 2.72
C ILE A 309 7.93 -6.19 2.75
N VAL A 310 8.23 -7.31 2.08
CA VAL A 310 9.60 -7.85 1.99
C VAL A 310 10.51 -6.89 1.24
N LEU A 311 10.04 -6.27 0.16
CA LEU A 311 10.84 -5.33 -0.61
C LEU A 311 11.14 -4.05 0.18
N LEU A 312 10.17 -3.50 0.93
CA LEU A 312 10.41 -2.39 1.85
C LEU A 312 11.45 -2.76 2.92
N PHE A 313 11.32 -3.94 3.52
CA PHE A 313 12.25 -4.44 4.52
C PHE A 313 13.66 -4.60 3.95
N ALA A 314 13.79 -5.24 2.79
CA ALA A 314 15.06 -5.47 2.12
C ALA A 314 15.75 -4.16 1.71
N THR A 315 15.00 -3.20 1.17
CA THR A 315 15.52 -1.86 0.86
C THR A 315 16.08 -1.17 2.08
N SER A 316 15.37 -1.24 3.22
CA SER A 316 15.87 -0.66 4.47
C SER A 316 17.09 -1.39 5.03
N LEU A 317 17.05 -2.72 5.06
CA LEU A 317 18.15 -3.55 5.57
C LEU A 317 19.43 -3.30 4.78
N THR A 318 19.33 -3.31 3.45
CA THR A 318 20.47 -3.06 2.55
C THR A 318 20.97 -1.62 2.65
N GLY A 319 20.09 -0.64 2.87
CA GLY A 319 20.48 0.76 3.05
C GLY A 319 21.22 1.02 4.36
N LEU A 320 20.74 0.43 5.46
CA LEU A 320 21.42 0.51 6.76
C LEU A 320 22.73 -0.27 6.77
N ALA A 321 22.78 -1.44 6.12
CA ALA A 321 24.02 -2.18 5.93
C ALA A 321 25.02 -1.36 5.09
N LEU A 322 24.58 -0.76 3.98
CA LEU A 322 25.42 0.13 3.19
C LEU A 322 25.96 1.28 4.05
N LEU A 323 25.12 1.92 4.88
CA LEU A 323 25.57 2.99 5.77
C LEU A 323 26.64 2.52 6.76
N ALA A 324 26.43 1.36 7.40
CA ALA A 324 27.34 0.81 8.41
C ALA A 324 28.70 0.37 7.84
N TRP A 325 28.74 -0.07 6.58
CA TRP A 325 29.95 -0.57 5.91
C TRP A 325 30.42 0.32 4.74
N ARG A 326 29.95 1.58 4.67
CA ARG A 326 30.26 2.50 3.56
C ARG A 326 31.75 2.81 3.42
N ASP A 327 32.51 2.73 4.51
CA ASP A 327 33.94 3.06 4.54
C ASP A 327 34.82 1.81 4.38
N THR A 328 34.25 0.71 3.87
CA THR A 328 34.96 -0.57 3.66
C THR A 328 35.01 -0.97 2.19
N GLY A 329 35.86 -1.95 1.86
CA GLY A 329 35.93 -2.48 0.50
C GLY A 329 34.67 -3.21 0.02
N ALA A 330 33.71 -3.49 0.89
CA ALA A 330 32.41 -4.07 0.53
C ALA A 330 31.38 -3.03 0.04
N MET A 331 31.72 -1.73 0.06
CA MET A 331 30.78 -0.65 -0.27
C MET A 331 30.14 -0.84 -1.65
N ALA A 332 30.92 -1.14 -2.70
CA ALA A 332 30.39 -1.30 -4.06
C ALA A 332 29.37 -2.45 -4.18
N LEU A 333 29.63 -3.59 -3.52
CA LEU A 333 28.70 -4.72 -3.45
C LEU A 333 27.39 -4.31 -2.75
N LEU A 334 27.49 -3.72 -1.55
CA LEU A 334 26.32 -3.30 -0.78
C LEU A 334 25.50 -2.24 -1.51
N LEU A 335 26.19 -1.31 -2.19
CA LEU A 335 25.56 -0.28 -3.02
C LEU A 335 24.81 -0.91 -4.20
N ALA A 336 25.43 -1.84 -4.94
CA ALA A 336 24.77 -2.54 -6.03
C ALA A 336 23.51 -3.29 -5.59
N VAL A 337 23.58 -4.00 -4.45
CA VAL A 337 22.42 -4.71 -3.88
C VAL A 337 21.33 -3.71 -3.47
N HIS A 338 21.69 -2.65 -2.76
CA HIS A 338 20.73 -1.63 -2.32
C HIS A 338 20.05 -0.94 -3.50
N LEU A 339 20.82 -0.52 -4.52
CA LEU A 339 20.29 0.11 -5.73
C LEU A 339 19.34 -0.82 -6.50
N GLY A 340 19.65 -2.12 -6.59
CA GLY A 340 18.75 -3.13 -7.16
C GLY A 340 17.41 -3.21 -6.41
N CYS A 341 17.44 -3.24 -5.08
CA CYS A 341 16.23 -3.23 -4.24
C CYS A 341 15.41 -1.95 -4.40
N VAL A 342 16.05 -0.77 -4.36
CA VAL A 342 15.37 0.53 -4.51
C VAL A 342 14.74 0.67 -5.89
N MET A 343 15.45 0.26 -6.95
CA MET A 343 14.93 0.33 -8.32
C MET A 343 13.71 -0.57 -8.49
N ALA A 344 13.80 -1.82 -8.02
CA ALA A 344 12.67 -2.74 -8.02
C ALA A 344 11.48 -2.20 -7.22
N LEU A 345 11.73 -1.54 -6.09
CA LEU A 345 10.69 -0.88 -5.29
C LEU A 345 9.95 0.15 -6.14
N PHE A 346 10.64 1.13 -6.72
CA PHE A 346 9.98 2.18 -7.51
C PHE A 346 9.25 1.66 -8.75
N LEU A 347 9.83 0.71 -9.47
CA LEU A 347 9.21 0.13 -10.67
C LEU A 347 7.93 -0.65 -10.35
N THR A 348 7.84 -1.27 -9.17
CA THR A 348 6.68 -2.08 -8.76
C THR A 348 5.69 -1.35 -7.87
N LEU A 349 6.08 -0.21 -7.30
CA LEU A 349 5.31 0.58 -6.34
C LEU A 349 3.90 0.96 -6.84
N PRO A 350 3.68 1.38 -8.10
CA PRO A 350 2.34 1.71 -8.61
C PRO A 350 1.38 0.52 -8.68
N TYR A 351 1.92 -0.69 -8.80
CA TYR A 351 1.15 -1.92 -9.05
C TYR A 351 1.00 -2.77 -7.78
N GLY A 352 1.87 -2.56 -6.80
CA GLY A 352 1.88 -3.27 -5.53
C GLY A 352 0.85 -2.78 -4.52
N LYS A 353 0.98 -3.29 -3.29
CA LYS A 353 0.12 -2.90 -2.18
C LYS A 353 0.19 -1.40 -1.88
N PHE A 354 1.27 -0.68 -2.24
CA PHE A 354 1.39 0.76 -2.01
C PHE A 354 0.24 1.59 -2.61
N ALA A 355 -0.33 1.16 -3.74
CA ALA A 355 -1.46 1.85 -4.38
C ALA A 355 -2.65 2.06 -3.43
N HIS A 356 -2.79 1.22 -2.40
CA HIS A 356 -3.81 1.40 -1.37
C HIS A 356 -3.73 2.76 -0.67
N ALA A 357 -2.53 3.33 -0.49
CA ALA A 357 -2.36 4.61 0.20
C ALA A 357 -3.08 5.73 -0.57
N VAL A 358 -3.00 5.68 -1.90
CA VAL A 358 -3.62 6.65 -2.81
C VAL A 358 -5.14 6.47 -2.84
N TYR A 359 -5.62 5.27 -3.14
CA TYR A 359 -7.07 5.02 -3.26
C TYR A 359 -7.80 5.16 -1.92
N ARG A 360 -7.17 4.75 -0.81
CA ARG A 360 -7.73 4.96 0.52
C ARG A 360 -7.73 6.43 0.92
N GLY A 361 -6.67 7.19 0.61
CA GLY A 361 -6.66 8.64 0.81
C GLY A 361 -7.80 9.32 0.07
N ALA A 362 -8.02 8.95 -1.20
CA ALA A 362 -9.15 9.43 -1.99
C ALA A 362 -10.51 9.03 -1.40
N ALA A 363 -10.69 7.77 -0.98
CA ALA A 363 -11.93 7.31 -0.35
C ALA A 363 -12.20 8.02 0.99
N LEU A 364 -11.17 8.27 1.79
CA LEU A 364 -11.27 9.04 3.04
C LEU A 364 -11.66 10.49 2.78
N LEU A 365 -11.05 11.13 1.78
CA LEU A 365 -11.43 12.50 1.39
C LEU A 365 -12.90 12.55 0.95
N LYS A 366 -13.34 11.60 0.12
CA LYS A 366 -14.75 11.49 -0.26
C LYS A 366 -15.65 11.33 0.96
N TRP A 367 -15.30 10.44 1.89
CA TRP A 367 -16.08 10.24 3.12
C TRP A 367 -16.22 11.54 3.92
N VAL A 368 -15.11 12.26 4.09
CA VAL A 368 -15.06 13.52 4.82
C VAL A 368 -15.93 14.59 4.16
N VAL A 369 -15.98 14.65 2.83
CA VAL A 369 -16.91 15.52 2.10
C VAL A 369 -18.36 15.05 2.23
N GLU A 370 -18.61 13.76 2.03
CA GLU A 370 -19.95 13.15 2.01
C GLU A 370 -20.66 13.28 3.36
N ARG A 371 -19.95 13.07 4.48
CA ARG A 371 -20.54 13.17 5.83
C ARG A 371 -20.97 14.59 6.23
N ARG A 372 -20.43 15.62 5.56
CA ARG A 372 -20.84 17.02 5.76
C ARG A 372 -22.10 17.37 5.00
N GLN A 373 -22.52 16.54 4.06
CA GLN A 373 -23.75 16.75 3.31
C GLN A 373 -24.93 16.10 4.04
N PRO A 374 -26.13 16.68 3.98
CA PRO A 374 -27.33 16.03 4.49
C PRO A 374 -27.49 14.64 3.87
N SER A 375 -28.02 13.70 4.63
CA SER A 375 -28.34 12.38 4.08
C SER A 375 -29.30 12.54 2.91
N ARG A 376 -29.02 11.84 1.81
CA ARG A 376 -29.91 11.80 0.64
C ARG A 376 -31.04 10.79 0.81
N LEU A 377 -30.92 9.91 1.82
CA LEU A 377 -31.99 9.00 2.19
C LEU A 377 -33.06 9.81 2.93
N LYS A 378 -34.13 10.16 2.21
CA LYS A 378 -35.37 10.65 2.81
C LYS A 378 -36.12 9.47 3.40
N LEU A 379 -35.58 8.88 4.46
CA LEU A 379 -36.38 7.98 5.29
C LEU A 379 -37.38 8.87 6.00
N GLY A 380 -38.68 8.65 5.76
CA GLY A 380 -39.72 9.36 6.48
C GLY A 380 -39.43 9.30 7.97
N ALA A 381 -39.46 10.43 8.65
CA ALA A 381 -39.54 10.43 10.09
C ALA A 381 -40.91 9.85 10.43
N ASP A 382 -40.94 8.64 10.95
CA ASP A 382 -42.08 8.19 11.76
C ASP A 382 -41.97 8.84 13.14
#